data_AF-A0A662SFL1-F1
#
_entry.id   AF-A0A662SFL1-F1
#
_cell.length_a   1.000
_cell.length_b   1.000
_cell.length_c   1.000
_cell.angle_alpha   90.00
_cell.angle_beta   90.00
_cell.angle_gamma   90.00
#
_symmetry.space_group_name_H-M   'P 1'
#
loop_
_entity.id
_entity.type
_entity.pdbx_description
1 polymer ?
#
loop_
_entity_poly.entity_id
_entity_poly.type
_entity_poly.pdbx_seq_one_letter_code
_entity_poly.pdbx_strand_id
1 'polypeptide(L)'
;MSVKIVKALGIDRASSIANESEFLKEVSFYSSWPEECVNCDCGDLAVNYRMAKGFEFFAIVCPKCGFRLQFGQYKEGGGFFLKDWEPPYSESSDEDDDRSSKKKAAPKENYKRRAAKEEVEEAEVVEEEEAAPRRQAAPSRRQELLDRYSKKK
;
A
#
# COMPACT_ATOMS: atom_id res chain seq x y z
N MET A 1 15.20 0.33 20.83
CA MET A 1 14.08 0.63 21.76
C MET A 1 12.95 -0.32 21.45
N SER A 2 12.37 -1.00 22.44
CA SER A 2 11.29 -1.96 22.23
C SER A 2 9.94 -1.24 22.36
N VAL A 3 9.27 -1.00 21.24
CA VAL A 3 7.94 -0.38 21.21
C VAL A 3 6.89 -1.48 21.40
N LYS A 4 6.00 -1.31 22.39
CA LYS A 4 4.88 -2.22 22.66
C LYS A 4 3.61 -1.67 22.02
N ILE A 5 2.87 -2.54 21.33
CA ILE A 5 1.89 -2.17 20.30
C ILE A 5 0.45 -2.13 20.82
N VAL A 6 -0.34 -1.32 20.12
CA VAL A 6 -1.74 -0.94 20.34
C VAL A 6 -2.68 -2.14 20.17
N LYS A 7 -3.60 -2.28 21.14
CA LYS A 7 -4.47 -3.45 21.37
C LYS A 7 -5.79 -3.40 20.58
N ALA A 8 -5.81 -2.81 19.38
CA ALA A 8 -7.07 -2.52 18.68
C ALA A 8 -7.72 -3.76 18.01
N LEU A 9 -6.97 -4.85 17.78
CA LEU A 9 -7.50 -6.05 17.10
C LEU A 9 -7.08 -7.37 17.78
N GLY A 10 -6.58 -7.32 19.02
CA GLY A 10 -6.01 -8.50 19.70
C GLY A 10 -4.72 -9.04 19.05
N ILE A 11 -4.15 -8.32 18.08
CA ILE A 11 -2.91 -8.69 17.41
C ILE A 11 -1.75 -8.01 18.17
N ASP A 12 -1.00 -8.78 18.97
CA ASP A 12 0.26 -8.34 19.59
C ASP A 12 1.38 -8.27 18.52
N ARG A 13 1.25 -7.25 17.70
CA ARG A 13 2.08 -6.74 16.60
C ARG A 13 3.58 -6.60 16.63
N ALA A 14 4.42 -7.14 17.52
CA ALA A 14 5.82 -6.66 17.70
C ALA A 14 6.59 -6.36 16.38
N SER A 15 6.54 -5.11 15.89
CA SER A 15 7.17 -4.68 14.65
C SER A 15 8.47 -3.96 14.99
N SER A 16 9.59 -4.51 14.53
CA SER A 16 10.90 -3.89 14.65
C SER A 16 11.06 -2.85 13.54
N ILE A 17 10.37 -1.72 13.67
CA ILE A 17 10.49 -0.62 12.71
C ILE A 17 11.67 0.25 13.12
N ALA A 18 12.60 0.48 12.19
CA ALA A 18 13.80 1.27 12.44
C ALA A 18 13.51 2.78 12.48
N ASN A 19 12.45 3.22 11.80
CA ASN A 19 12.07 4.62 11.62
C ASN A 19 10.75 4.95 12.34
N GLU A 20 10.77 5.99 13.16
CA GLU A 20 9.59 6.47 13.90
C GLU A 20 8.45 6.92 12.98
N SER A 21 8.78 7.50 11.81
CA SER A 21 7.80 7.96 10.83
C SER A 21 7.02 6.81 10.18
N GLU A 22 7.65 5.68 9.91
CA GLU A 22 6.99 4.48 9.37
C GLU A 22 6.07 3.86 10.42
N PHE A 23 6.51 3.84 11.69
CA PHE A 23 5.68 3.38 12.80
C PHE A 23 4.42 4.24 12.97
N LEU A 24 4.54 5.57 12.94
CA LEU A 24 3.38 6.46 13.05
C LEU A 24 2.40 6.29 11.87
N LYS A 25 2.90 6.04 10.66
CA LYS A 25 2.06 5.73 9.49
C LYS A 25 1.29 4.41 9.66
N GLU A 26 1.96 3.39 10.19
CA GLU A 26 1.30 2.10 10.44
C GLU A 26 0.28 2.20 11.58
N VAL A 27 0.59 2.92 12.66
CA VAL A 27 -0.33 3.13 13.79
C VAL A 27 -1.53 4.00 13.40
N SER A 28 -1.33 5.05 12.60
CA SER A 28 -2.42 5.94 12.19
C SER A 28 -3.49 5.18 11.39
N PHE A 29 -3.08 4.19 10.60
CA PHE A 29 -3.98 3.30 9.90
C PHE A 29 -4.88 2.51 10.86
N TYR A 30 -4.31 1.86 11.88
CA TYR A 30 -5.11 1.12 12.86
C TYR A 30 -5.98 2.02 13.74
N SER A 31 -5.55 3.27 13.98
CA SER A 31 -6.34 4.24 14.75
C SER A 31 -7.58 4.75 14.01
N SER A 32 -7.58 4.68 12.67
CA SER A 32 -8.71 5.09 11.83
C SER A 32 -9.65 3.93 11.50
N TRP A 33 -9.44 2.76 12.12
CA TRP A 33 -10.29 1.60 11.92
C TRP A 33 -11.71 1.87 12.45
N PRO A 34 -12.76 1.73 11.62
CA PRO A 34 -14.13 1.97 12.08
C PRO A 34 -14.55 0.87 13.07
N GLU A 35 -15.17 1.28 14.18
CA GLU A 35 -15.77 0.34 15.13
C GLU A 35 -17.18 -0.11 14.68
N GLU A 36 -17.88 0.74 13.90
CA GLU A 36 -19.27 0.53 13.49
C GLU A 36 -19.48 0.87 12.00
N CYS A 37 -20.48 0.23 11.39
CA CYS A 37 -20.87 0.50 10.01
C CYS A 37 -21.63 1.82 9.89
N VAL A 38 -21.18 2.73 9.01
CA VAL A 38 -21.77 4.07 8.83
C VAL A 38 -23.26 4.08 8.40
N ASN A 39 -23.77 2.97 7.86
CA ASN A 39 -25.14 2.89 7.33
C ASN A 39 -26.13 2.23 8.29
N CYS A 40 -25.68 1.34 9.18
CA CYS A 40 -26.59 0.53 10.01
C CYS A 40 -26.09 0.32 11.44
N ASP A 41 -25.01 1.02 11.82
CA ASP A 41 -24.40 1.02 13.16
C ASP A 41 -24.05 -0.38 13.69
N CYS A 42 -23.81 -1.32 12.78
CA CYS A 42 -23.40 -2.67 13.13
C CYS A 42 -21.92 -2.67 13.51
N GLY A 43 -21.60 -3.09 14.75
CA GLY A 43 -20.22 -3.28 15.20
C GLY A 43 -19.54 -4.56 14.70
N ASP A 44 -20.32 -5.52 14.18
CA ASP A 44 -19.77 -6.76 13.63
C ASP A 44 -19.24 -6.54 12.21
N LEU A 45 -18.04 -6.00 12.08
CA LEU A 45 -17.39 -5.74 10.79
C LEU A 45 -16.47 -6.90 10.38
N ALA A 46 -16.56 -7.36 9.13
CA ALA A 46 -15.75 -8.47 8.62
C ALA A 46 -14.69 -7.96 7.63
N VAL A 47 -13.44 -8.40 7.77
CA VAL A 47 -12.39 -8.10 6.77
C VAL A 47 -12.49 -9.09 5.63
N ASN A 48 -12.62 -8.57 4.41
CA ASN A 48 -12.62 -9.32 3.17
C ASN A 48 -11.31 -9.08 2.41
N TYR A 49 -10.72 -10.16 1.92
CA TYR A 49 -9.53 -10.14 1.09
C TYR A 49 -9.83 -10.84 -0.23
N ARG A 50 -9.49 -10.19 -1.35
CA ARG A 50 -9.58 -10.77 -2.68
C ARG A 50 -8.34 -10.42 -3.51
N MET A 51 -7.93 -11.34 -4.37
CA MET A 51 -6.87 -11.10 -5.34
C MET A 51 -7.47 -11.12 -6.75
N ALA A 52 -7.25 -10.07 -7.54
CA ALA A 52 -7.74 -9.99 -8.91
C ALA A 52 -6.67 -9.41 -9.83
N LYS A 53 -6.39 -10.10 -10.94
CA LYS A 53 -5.38 -9.70 -11.95
C LYS A 53 -3.99 -9.41 -11.36
N GLY A 54 -3.59 -10.14 -10.31
CA GLY A 54 -2.31 -9.93 -9.62
C GLY A 54 -2.28 -8.75 -8.65
N PHE A 55 -3.41 -8.07 -8.44
CA PHE A 55 -3.55 -7.03 -7.43
C PHE A 55 -4.29 -7.59 -6.20
N GLU A 56 -3.85 -7.18 -5.03
CA GLU A 56 -4.47 -7.49 -3.76
C GLU A 56 -5.44 -6.39 -3.37
N PHE A 57 -6.67 -6.77 -3.03
CA PHE A 57 -7.70 -5.85 -2.57
C PHE A 57 -8.18 -6.31 -1.20
N PHE A 58 -8.10 -5.38 -0.27
CA PHE A 58 -8.69 -5.53 1.05
C PHE A 58 -9.96 -4.68 1.09
N ALA A 59 -10.96 -5.12 1.85
CA ALA A 59 -12.12 -4.31 2.22
C ALA A 59 -12.63 -4.72 3.60
N ILE A 60 -13.29 -3.82 4.32
CA ILE A 60 -14.15 -4.16 5.46
C ILE A 60 -15.58 -4.22 4.93
N VAL A 61 -16.32 -5.27 5.26
CA VAL A 61 -17.70 -5.49 4.82
C VAL A 61 -18.61 -5.61 6.03
N CYS A 62 -19.72 -4.89 6.02
CA CYS A 62 -20.78 -5.06 6.99
C CYS A 62 -21.64 -6.28 6.59
N PRO A 63 -21.71 -7.34 7.41
CA PRO A 63 -22.49 -8.55 7.11
C PRO A 63 -24.00 -8.30 7.16
N LYS A 64 -24.47 -7.23 7.83
CA LYS A 64 -25.91 -6.91 7.92
C LYS A 64 -26.45 -6.21 6.68
N CYS A 65 -25.78 -5.17 6.20
CA CYS A 65 -26.28 -4.34 5.09
C CYS A 65 -25.46 -4.43 3.80
N GLY A 66 -24.31 -5.13 3.82
CA GLY A 66 -23.45 -5.30 2.66
C GLY A 66 -22.62 -4.07 2.27
N PHE A 67 -22.69 -2.97 3.03
CA PHE A 67 -21.81 -1.82 2.83
C PHE A 67 -20.35 -2.23 3.00
N ARG A 68 -19.48 -1.66 2.18
CA ARG A 68 -18.06 -1.98 2.16
C ARG A 68 -17.20 -0.73 2.27
N LEU A 69 -16.11 -0.83 3.01
CA LEU A 69 -15.06 0.16 3.12
C LEU A 69 -13.82 -0.39 2.43
N GLN A 70 -13.43 0.20 1.30
CA GLN A 70 -12.27 -0.29 0.54
C GLN A 70 -10.96 0.29 1.08
N PHE A 71 -9.89 -0.51 1.02
CA PHE A 71 -8.55 -0.01 1.25
C PHE A 71 -7.89 0.41 -0.07
N GLY A 72 -7.45 1.66 -0.15
CA GLY A 72 -6.56 2.15 -1.20
C GLY A 72 -5.11 1.82 -0.87
N GLN A 73 -4.29 1.65 -1.91
CA GLN A 73 -2.84 1.47 -1.77
C GLN A 73 -2.13 2.70 -2.32
N TYR A 74 -1.13 3.22 -1.61
CA TYR A 74 -0.28 4.29 -2.13
C TYR A 74 0.61 3.75 -3.27
N LYS A 75 0.83 4.58 -4.31
CA LYS A 75 1.68 4.21 -5.45
C LYS A 75 3.14 4.02 -5.04
N GLU A 76 3.60 4.77 -4.05
CA GLU A 76 4.96 4.75 -3.53
C GLU A 76 4.92 4.50 -2.01
N GLY A 77 5.88 3.72 -1.49
CA GLY A 77 6.02 3.49 -0.05
C GLY A 77 5.12 2.39 0.56
N GLY A 78 4.36 1.63 -0.26
CA GLY A 78 3.76 0.35 0.16
C GLY A 78 2.69 0.40 1.26
N GLY A 79 2.13 1.56 1.56
CA GLY A 79 1.11 1.74 2.60
C GLY A 79 -0.33 1.62 2.11
N PHE A 80 -1.26 1.44 3.05
CA PHE A 80 -2.70 1.45 2.82
C PHE A 80 -3.36 2.69 3.42
N PHE A 81 -4.48 3.10 2.84
CA PHE A 81 -5.36 4.14 3.38
C PHE A 81 -6.82 3.73 3.21
N LEU A 82 -7.69 4.21 4.11
CA LEU A 82 -9.12 3.98 4.02
C LEU A 82 -9.74 4.91 2.97
N LYS A 83 -10.55 4.35 2.07
CA LYS A 83 -11.42 5.13 1.17
C LYS A 83 -12.77 5.40 1.83
N ASP A 84 -13.69 6.02 1.11
CA ASP A 84 -15.06 6.20 1.55
C ASP A 84 -15.85 4.88 1.57
N TRP A 85 -16.92 4.85 2.37
CA TRP A 85 -17.88 3.74 2.40
C TRP A 85 -18.66 3.69 1.09
N GLU A 86 -18.75 2.51 0.50
CA GLU A 86 -19.55 2.25 -0.70
C GLU A 86 -20.75 1.35 -0.35
N PRO A 87 -21.92 1.59 -0.97
CA PRO A 87 -23.04 0.67 -0.87
C PRO A 87 -22.68 -0.71 -1.48
N PRO A 88 -23.40 -1.77 -1.08
CA PRO A 88 -23.29 -3.06 -1.77
C PRO A 88 -23.50 -2.86 -3.26
N TYR A 89 -22.76 -3.59 -4.08
CA TYR A 89 -22.95 -3.54 -5.53
C TYR A 89 -24.36 -4.06 -5.82
N SER A 90 -25.30 -3.16 -6.10
CA SER A 90 -26.54 -3.54 -6.75
C SER A 90 -26.18 -3.81 -8.20
N GLU A 91 -26.42 -5.03 -8.65
CA GLU A 91 -26.36 -5.44 -10.05
C GLU A 91 -27.52 -4.78 -10.83
N SER A 92 -27.72 -3.48 -10.64
CA SER A 92 -28.57 -2.66 -11.49
C SER A 92 -27.73 -2.34 -12.72
N SER A 93 -27.80 -3.25 -13.70
CA SER A 93 -27.46 -3.06 -15.10
C SER A 93 -26.77 -1.73 -15.42
N ASP A 94 -25.44 -1.69 -15.33
CA ASP A 94 -24.65 -0.83 -16.20
C ASP A 94 -24.69 -1.44 -17.62
N GLU A 95 -25.89 -1.52 -18.19
CA GLU A 95 -26.07 -1.54 -19.64
C GLU A 95 -25.73 -0.13 -20.12
N ASP A 96 -24.58 -0.01 -20.79
CA ASP A 96 -24.31 1.03 -21.78
C ASP A 96 -24.34 2.50 -21.32
N ASP A 97 -23.30 2.95 -20.62
CA ASP A 97 -22.84 4.34 -20.75
C ASP A 97 -21.39 4.42 -21.31
N ASP A 98 -21.12 3.59 -22.33
CA ASP A 98 -20.08 3.84 -23.34
C ASP A 98 -20.59 4.90 -24.36
N ARG A 99 -21.25 5.96 -23.89
CA ARG A 99 -21.33 7.21 -24.66
C ARG A 99 -20.00 7.92 -24.49
N SER A 100 -18.99 7.38 -25.18
CA SER A 100 -18.41 8.03 -26.35
C SER A 100 -18.68 9.54 -26.40
N SER A 101 -18.12 10.27 -25.44
CA SER A 101 -17.80 11.69 -25.60
C SER A 101 -16.54 11.75 -26.45
N LYS A 102 -16.66 11.22 -27.66
CA LYS A 102 -15.91 11.57 -28.84
C LYS A 102 -16.20 13.05 -29.07
N LYS A 103 -15.53 13.93 -28.30
CA LYS A 103 -15.38 15.33 -28.66
C LYS A 103 -14.64 15.31 -29.99
N LYS A 104 -15.44 15.35 -31.07
CA LYS A 104 -14.98 15.55 -32.43
C LYS A 104 -14.04 16.74 -32.41
N ALA A 105 -12.81 16.47 -32.83
CA ALA A 105 -11.83 17.49 -33.15
C ALA A 105 -12.47 18.60 -34.00
N ALA A 106 -12.36 19.83 -33.55
CA ALA A 106 -12.32 20.96 -34.47
C ALA A 106 -10.86 21.11 -34.89
N PRO A 107 -10.50 20.95 -36.18
CA PRO A 107 -9.16 21.24 -36.65
C PRO A 107 -9.01 22.76 -36.71
N LYS A 108 -8.17 23.33 -35.86
CA LYS A 108 -7.64 24.68 -36.07
C LYS A 108 -6.13 24.64 -35.97
N GLU A 109 -5.53 24.70 -37.15
CA GLU A 109 -4.18 25.17 -37.41
C GLU A 109 -3.83 26.32 -36.46
N ASN A 110 -2.84 26.15 -35.58
CA ASN A 110 -1.82 27.17 -35.31
C ASN A 110 -0.78 26.64 -34.31
N TYR A 111 0.30 25.99 -34.79
CA TYR A 111 1.52 25.86 -33.98
C TYR A 111 2.77 25.84 -34.88
N LYS A 112 2.85 26.81 -35.78
CA LYS A 112 4.11 27.23 -36.42
C LYS A 112 4.46 28.62 -35.89
N ARG A 113 5.05 28.66 -34.68
CA ARG A 113 5.94 29.74 -34.19
C ARG A 113 6.32 29.46 -32.74
N ARG A 114 7.42 28.72 -32.58
CA ARG A 114 8.49 28.95 -31.59
C ARG A 114 9.50 27.80 -31.68
N ALA A 115 10.10 27.69 -32.86
CA ALA A 115 11.50 27.31 -32.94
C ALA A 115 12.30 28.58 -32.63
N ALA A 116 12.95 28.62 -31.47
CA ALA A 116 14.18 29.36 -31.18
C ALA A 116 14.40 29.44 -29.65
N LYS A 117 15.59 28.98 -29.23
CA LYS A 117 16.20 29.00 -27.88
C LYS A 117 15.62 27.97 -26.92
N GLU A 118 16.38 27.11 -26.26
CA GLU A 118 17.78 27.16 -25.78
C GLU A 118 18.12 25.69 -25.44
N GLU A 119 18.97 24.99 -26.21
CA GLU A 119 20.39 24.75 -25.90
C GLU A 119 20.89 25.33 -24.58
N VAL A 120 20.87 24.54 -23.50
CA VAL A 120 21.90 24.55 -22.44
C VAL A 120 22.00 23.15 -21.81
N GLU A 121 23.18 22.56 -21.96
CA GLU A 121 23.92 21.59 -21.11
C GLU A 121 23.15 20.42 -20.48
N GLU A 122 23.43 19.15 -20.82
CA GLU A 122 24.72 18.45 -20.63
C GLU A 122 25.17 18.46 -19.16
N ALA A 123 24.63 17.51 -18.39
CA ALA A 123 25.31 16.97 -17.22
C ALA A 123 25.01 15.48 -17.14
N GLU A 124 25.92 14.72 -17.74
CA GLU A 124 26.20 13.33 -17.46
C GLU A 124 26.38 13.17 -15.94
N VAL A 125 25.48 12.43 -15.28
CA VAL A 125 25.75 11.86 -13.97
C VAL A 125 25.79 10.35 -14.15
N VAL A 126 26.99 9.89 -14.47
CA VAL A 126 27.42 8.52 -14.27
C VAL A 126 27.61 8.35 -12.76
N GLU A 127 26.61 7.81 -12.07
CA GLU A 127 26.84 7.24 -10.75
C GLU A 127 27.05 5.74 -10.87
N GLU A 128 28.32 5.41 -10.79
CA GLU A 128 28.92 4.11 -10.52
C GLU A 128 28.41 3.60 -9.16
N GLU A 129 27.34 2.81 -9.16
CA GLU A 129 26.90 2.13 -7.93
C GLU A 129 27.86 0.97 -7.65
N GLU A 130 28.84 1.25 -6.78
CA GLU A 130 29.73 0.29 -6.17
C GLU A 130 28.95 -0.95 -5.69
N ALA A 131 29.39 -2.11 -6.18
CA ALA A 131 28.90 -3.40 -5.72
C ALA A 131 29.09 -3.51 -4.20
N ALA A 132 27.98 -3.35 -3.46
CA ALA A 132 27.97 -3.50 -2.02
C ALA A 132 28.63 -4.83 -1.62
N PRO A 133 29.58 -4.83 -0.66
CA PRO A 133 30.22 -6.06 -0.23
C PRO A 133 29.16 -7.03 0.27
N ARG A 134 29.10 -8.21 -0.37
CA ARG A 134 28.29 -9.35 0.07
C ARG A 134 28.48 -9.52 1.57
N ARG A 135 27.46 -9.13 2.36
CA ARG A 135 27.42 -9.41 3.79
C ARG A 135 27.58 -10.92 3.95
N GLN A 136 28.71 -11.34 4.51
CA GLN A 136 28.89 -12.72 4.91
C GLN A 136 27.79 -13.03 5.93
N ALA A 137 26.94 -14.00 5.59
CA ALA A 137 25.85 -14.42 6.46
C ALA A 137 26.45 -14.82 7.81
N ALA A 138 26.01 -14.15 8.88
CA ALA A 138 26.38 -14.54 10.23
C ALA A 138 25.99 -16.02 10.42
N PRO A 139 26.87 -16.84 11.03
CA PRO A 139 26.56 -18.24 11.29
C PRO A 139 25.28 -18.31 12.10
N SER A 140 24.37 -19.20 11.69
CA SER A 140 23.12 -19.39 12.42
C SER A 140 23.42 -19.72 13.89
N ARG A 141 22.63 -19.18 14.82
CA ARG A 141 22.72 -19.46 16.28
C ARG A 141 22.79 -20.97 16.61
N ARG A 142 22.33 -21.82 15.69
CA ARG A 142 22.40 -23.28 15.75
C ARG A 142 23.83 -23.82 15.57
N GLN A 143 24.64 -23.23 14.68
CA GLN A 143 26.04 -23.61 14.50
C GLN A 143 26.89 -23.23 15.72
N GLU A 144 26.67 -22.06 16.32
CA GLU A 144 27.38 -21.64 17.54
C GLU A 144 27.17 -22.60 18.72
N LEU A 145 25.96 -23.17 18.85
CA LEU A 145 25.67 -24.16 19.89
C LEU A 145 26.44 -25.47 19.64
N LEU A 146 26.52 -25.92 18.39
CA LEU A 146 27.24 -27.16 18.05
C LEU A 146 28.75 -27.03 18.29
N ASP A 147 29.35 -25.89 17.95
CA ASP A 147 30.78 -25.63 18.21
C ASP A 147 31.12 -25.60 19.71
N ARG A 148 30.22 -25.05 20.54
CA ARG A 148 30.40 -25.09 22.01
C ARG A 148 30.37 -26.50 22.58
N TYR A 149 29.60 -27.40 21.99
CA TYR A 149 29.54 -28.80 22.42
C TYR A 149 30.75 -29.61 21.94
N SER A 150 31.35 -29.26 20.80
CA SER A 150 32.51 -29.96 20.24
C SER A 150 33.81 -29.75 21.05
N LYS A 151 34.03 -28.56 21.62
CA LYS A 151 35.24 -28.21 22.40
C LYS A 151 35.31 -28.78 23.82
N LYS A 152 34.32 -29.58 24.25
CA LYS A 152 34.25 -30.17 25.60
C LYS A 152 34.69 -31.65 25.66
N LYS A 153 35.30 -32.16 24.59
CA LYS A 153 35.99 -33.46 24.57
C LYS A 153 37.47 -33.22 24.36
#